data_AF-A0A7X6V9W9-F1
#
_entry.id   AF-A0A7X6V9W9-F1
#
_cell.length_a   1.000
_cell.length_b   1.000
_cell.length_c   1.000
_cell.angle_alpha   90.00
_cell.angle_beta   90.00
_cell.angle_gamma   90.00
#
_symmetry.space_group_name_H-M   'P 1'
#
loop_
_entity.id
_entity.type
_entity.pdbx_description
1 polymer ?
#
loop_
_entity_poly.entity_id
_entity_poly.type
_entity_poly.pdbx_seq_one_letter_code
_entity_poly.pdbx_strand_id
1 'polypeptide(L)'
;MNISIKADNSGPISDSALQDALKKSLEGRALTKILLLPPDLTRLHSYAGKITALYYNLLKGKCQIDIMPALGTHDAMTKEECTEFFGPDVPYECIIPHKWRTDIVKIG
;
A
#
# COMPACT_ATOMS: atom_id res chain seq x y z
N MET A 1 -7.65 -13.70 -11.25
CA MET A 1 -8.77 -12.90 -10.70
C MET A 1 -8.69 -11.51 -11.32
N ASN A 2 -9.76 -11.01 -11.94
CA ASN A 2 -9.78 -9.66 -12.51
C ASN A 2 -10.44 -8.71 -11.50
N ILE A 3 -9.68 -7.75 -10.95
CA ILE A 3 -10.14 -6.81 -9.90
C ILE A 3 -10.20 -5.38 -10.48
N SER A 4 -10.30 -5.25 -11.80
CA SER A 4 -10.44 -3.94 -12.45
C SER A 4 -11.83 -3.35 -12.15
N ILE A 5 -11.85 -2.25 -11.40
CA ILE A 5 -13.01 -1.37 -11.26
C ILE A 5 -12.77 -0.14 -12.12
N LYS A 6 -13.83 0.31 -12.80
CA LYS A 6 -13.87 1.59 -13.49
C LYS A 6 -15.06 2.37 -12.97
N ALA A 7 -14.87 3.67 -12.73
CA ALA A 7 -15.98 4.58 -12.57
C ALA A 7 -16.86 4.53 -13.83
N ASP A 8 -18.16 4.61 -13.66
CA ASP A 8 -19.10 4.85 -14.75
C ASP A 8 -19.47 6.35 -14.79
N ASN A 9 -20.44 6.70 -15.62
CA ASN A 9 -20.91 8.09 -15.73
C ASN A 9 -21.71 8.57 -14.49
N SER A 10 -21.90 7.72 -13.47
CA SER A 10 -22.68 8.06 -12.27
C SER A 10 -21.85 8.70 -11.15
N GLY A 11 -20.52 8.72 -11.28
CA GLY A 11 -19.64 9.44 -10.35
C GLY A 11 -18.30 8.74 -10.08
N PRO A 12 -17.52 9.25 -9.10
CA PRO A 12 -16.26 8.64 -8.71
C PRO A 12 -16.46 7.27 -8.03
N ILE A 13 -15.40 6.46 -8.00
CA ILE A 13 -15.40 5.20 -7.24
C ILE A 13 -15.60 5.52 -5.76
N SER A 14 -16.64 4.96 -5.15
CA SER A 14 -16.92 5.15 -3.73
C SER A 14 -15.94 4.37 -2.85
N ASP A 15 -15.81 4.79 -1.60
CA ASP A 15 -15.00 4.08 -0.60
C ASP A 15 -15.48 2.64 -0.36
N SER A 16 -16.80 2.42 -0.39
CA SER A 16 -17.37 1.07 -0.27
C SER A 16 -16.99 0.17 -1.44
N ALA A 17 -17.11 0.67 -2.68
CA ALA A 17 -16.73 -0.07 -3.87
C ALA A 17 -15.23 -0.40 -3.88
N LEU A 18 -14.40 0.54 -3.42
CA LEU A 18 -12.97 0.31 -3.24
C LEU A 18 -12.71 -0.80 -2.22
N GLN A 19 -13.30 -0.70 -1.01
CA GLN A 19 -13.12 -1.70 0.04
C GLN A 19 -13.53 -3.11 -0.40
N ASP A 20 -14.64 -3.24 -1.13
CA ASP A 20 -15.11 -4.53 -1.62
C ASP A 20 -14.17 -5.12 -2.68
N ALA A 21 -13.58 -4.30 -3.55
CA ALA A 21 -12.53 -4.74 -4.45
C ALA A 21 -11.31 -5.29 -3.71
N LEU A 22 -10.86 -4.59 -2.67
CA LEU A 22 -9.70 -5.00 -1.88
C LEU A 22 -9.97 -6.27 -1.07
N LYS A 23 -11.19 -6.46 -0.54
CA LYS A 23 -11.58 -7.74 0.09
C LYS A 23 -11.58 -8.86 -0.94
N LYS A 24 -12.19 -8.62 -2.10
CA LYS A 24 -12.23 -9.59 -3.20
C LYS A 24 -10.83 -9.99 -3.65
N SER A 25 -9.87 -9.07 -3.70
CA SER A 25 -8.48 -9.38 -4.11
C SER A 25 -7.78 -10.37 -3.17
N LEU A 26 -8.24 -10.47 -1.92
CA LEU A 26 -7.70 -11.33 -0.86
C LEU A 26 -8.42 -12.68 -0.75
N GLU A 27 -9.57 -12.85 -1.37
CA GLU A 27 -10.35 -14.09 -1.28
C GLU A 27 -9.55 -15.32 -1.74
N GLY A 28 -9.66 -16.40 -0.97
CA GLY A 28 -8.97 -17.67 -1.25
C GLY A 28 -7.46 -17.65 -1.00
N ARG A 29 -6.89 -16.55 -0.50
CA ARG A 29 -5.46 -16.45 -0.18
C ARG A 29 -5.20 -16.78 1.29
N ALA A 30 -4.29 -17.72 1.54
CA ALA A 30 -3.70 -17.94 2.86
C ALA A 30 -2.40 -17.12 2.96
N LEU A 31 -2.48 -15.96 3.61
CA LEU A 31 -1.36 -15.01 3.71
C LEU A 31 -0.72 -15.12 5.09
N THR A 32 0.61 -15.26 5.12
CA THR A 32 1.40 -15.33 6.37
C THR A 32 2.40 -14.19 6.48
N LYS A 33 2.99 -13.78 5.35
CA LYS A 33 3.87 -12.61 5.20
C LYS A 33 3.57 -11.89 3.90
N ILE A 34 3.41 -10.58 3.95
CA ILE A 34 3.14 -9.76 2.75
C ILE A 34 4.03 -8.53 2.73
N LEU A 35 4.30 -8.07 1.51
CA LEU A 35 4.99 -6.81 1.23
C LEU A 35 4.08 -5.95 0.35
N LEU A 36 3.73 -4.75 0.81
CA LEU A 36 3.02 -3.74 0.03
C LEU A 36 4.04 -2.78 -0.59
N LEU A 37 3.89 -2.49 -1.89
CA LEU A 37 4.79 -1.61 -2.66
C LEU A 37 4.06 -0.38 -3.20
N PRO A 38 3.59 0.54 -2.33
CA PRO A 38 2.98 1.79 -2.79
C PRO A 38 4.00 2.74 -3.43
N PRO A 39 3.57 3.77 -4.17
CA PRO A 39 4.43 4.91 -4.49
C PRO A 39 4.79 5.69 -3.21
N ASP A 40 5.60 6.73 -3.35
CA ASP A 40 5.96 7.64 -2.24
C ASP A 40 5.00 8.84 -2.13
N LEU A 41 5.29 9.73 -1.17
CA LEU A 41 4.48 10.93 -0.90
C LEU A 41 4.40 11.90 -2.10
N THR A 42 5.33 11.85 -3.05
CA THR A 42 5.24 12.68 -4.28
C THR A 42 4.03 12.31 -5.16
N ARG A 43 3.32 11.24 -4.80
CA ARG A 43 2.04 10.80 -5.36
C ARG A 43 0.90 10.87 -4.35
N LEU A 44 0.89 11.85 -3.44
CA LEU A 44 -0.13 12.06 -2.40
C LEU A 44 -1.57 11.92 -2.92
N HIS A 45 -1.88 12.51 -4.08
CA HIS A 45 -3.24 12.47 -4.67
C HIS A 45 -3.57 11.21 -5.48
N SER A 46 -2.72 10.18 -5.48
CA SER A 46 -2.93 8.93 -6.21
C SER A 46 -3.92 7.96 -5.55
N TYR A 47 -4.38 8.28 -4.33
CA TYR A 47 -5.16 7.36 -3.48
C TYR A 47 -4.39 6.11 -2.99
N ALA A 48 -3.14 5.92 -3.40
CA ALA A 48 -2.37 4.71 -3.07
C ALA A 48 -2.06 4.60 -1.58
N GLY A 49 -1.86 5.73 -0.88
CA GLY A 49 -1.72 5.75 0.57
C GLY A 49 -2.95 5.19 1.29
N LYS A 50 -4.15 5.64 0.90
CA LYS A 50 -5.43 5.12 1.42
C LYS A 50 -5.64 3.64 1.08
N ILE A 51 -5.33 3.21 -0.13
CA ILE A 51 -5.43 1.79 -0.52
C ILE A 51 -4.50 0.92 0.34
N THR A 52 -3.28 1.38 0.59
CA THR A 52 -2.30 0.70 1.44
C THR A 52 -2.80 0.57 2.87
N ALA A 53 -3.34 1.66 3.43
CA ALA A 53 -3.94 1.68 4.76
C ALA A 53 -5.13 0.71 4.88
N LEU A 54 -5.97 0.63 3.86
CA LEU A 54 -7.09 -0.32 3.82
C LEU A 54 -6.60 -1.78 3.81
N TYR A 55 -5.57 -2.11 3.02
CA TYR A 55 -4.97 -3.45 3.06
C TYR A 55 -4.37 -3.76 4.44
N TYR A 56 -3.63 -2.82 5.01
CA TYR A 56 -3.08 -2.96 6.36
C TYR A 56 -4.20 -3.25 7.36
N ASN A 57 -5.26 -2.45 7.37
CA ASN A 57 -6.39 -2.62 8.29
C ASN A 57 -7.17 -3.94 8.08
N LEU A 58 -7.27 -4.46 6.85
CA LEU A 58 -7.91 -5.74 6.56
C LEU A 58 -7.10 -6.96 7.05
N LEU A 59 -5.78 -6.80 7.13
CA LEU A 59 -4.81 -7.90 7.34
C LEU A 59 -4.10 -7.83 8.70
N LYS A 60 -4.10 -6.69 9.38
CA LYS A 60 -3.43 -6.52 10.69
C LYS A 60 -3.94 -7.56 11.69
N GLY A 61 -3.01 -8.19 12.41
CA GLY A 61 -3.31 -9.29 13.34
C GLY A 61 -3.53 -10.67 12.70
N LYS A 62 -3.54 -10.78 11.35
CA LYS A 62 -3.67 -12.07 10.64
C LYS A 62 -2.34 -12.56 10.05
N CYS A 63 -1.47 -11.63 9.66
CA CYS A 63 -0.18 -11.93 9.05
C CYS A 63 0.85 -10.83 9.35
N GLN A 64 2.12 -11.09 9.03
CA GLN A 64 3.16 -10.05 8.98
C GLN A 64 2.92 -9.16 7.76
N ILE A 65 3.00 -7.85 7.96
CA ILE A 65 2.79 -6.84 6.91
C ILE A 65 3.95 -5.86 6.94
N ASP A 66 4.70 -5.84 5.85
CA ASP A 66 5.73 -4.84 5.60
C ASP A 66 5.31 -3.93 4.44
N ILE A 67 5.68 -2.66 4.48
CA ILE A 67 5.36 -1.65 3.47
C ILE A 67 6.67 -1.03 3.01
N MET A 68 6.97 -1.10 1.71
CA MET A 68 8.15 -0.46 1.14
C MET A 68 7.74 0.52 0.05
N PRO A 69 7.74 1.84 0.33
CA PRO A 69 7.48 2.85 -0.69
C PRO A 69 8.48 2.72 -1.84
N ALA A 70 7.97 2.75 -3.08
CA ALA A 70 8.76 2.69 -4.29
C ALA A 70 9.39 4.06 -4.59
N LEU A 71 10.41 4.42 -3.83
CA LEU A 71 11.09 5.74 -3.85
C LEU A 71 11.81 6.04 -5.19
N GLY A 72 12.18 5.01 -5.96
CA GLY A 72 13.15 5.18 -7.04
C GLY A 72 14.48 5.71 -6.47
N THR A 73 14.87 6.92 -6.88
CA THR A 73 16.08 7.59 -6.38
C THR A 73 15.83 8.57 -5.24
N HIS A 74 14.58 8.77 -4.82
CA HIS A 74 14.21 9.73 -3.79
C HIS A 74 14.71 9.33 -2.40
N ASP A 75 14.68 10.30 -1.49
CA ASP A 75 14.97 10.08 -0.07
C ASP A 75 13.86 9.26 0.60
N ALA A 76 14.21 8.59 1.70
CA ALA A 76 13.24 7.87 2.50
C ALA A 76 12.23 8.82 3.13
N MET A 77 10.96 8.43 3.10
CA MET A 77 9.89 9.18 3.74
C MET A 77 10.11 9.27 5.25
N THR A 78 9.88 10.44 5.84
CA THR A 78 9.91 10.63 7.29
C THR A 78 8.71 9.97 7.97
N LYS A 79 8.72 9.90 9.30
CA LYS A 79 7.57 9.37 10.06
C LYS A 79 6.32 10.22 9.85
N GLU A 80 6.49 11.53 9.76
CA GLU A 80 5.42 12.49 9.55
C GLU A 80 4.84 12.33 8.14
N GLU A 81 5.70 12.21 7.12
CA GLU A 81 5.30 11.99 5.73
C GLU A 81 4.59 10.63 5.53
N CYS A 82 5.07 9.59 6.21
CA CYS A 82 4.41 8.29 6.25
C CYS A 82 3.02 8.37 6.90
N THR A 83 2.90 9.13 8.00
CA THR A 83 1.61 9.34 8.68
C THR A 83 0.66 10.14 7.78
N GLU A 84 1.15 11.14 7.05
CA GLU A 84 0.35 11.91 6.09
C GLU A 84 -0.14 11.03 4.93
N PHE A 85 0.72 10.18 4.39
CA PHE A 85 0.37 9.38 3.21
C PHE A 85 -0.48 8.15 3.56
N PHE A 86 -0.10 7.40 4.59
CA PHE A 86 -0.74 6.13 4.95
C PHE A 86 -1.80 6.26 6.06
N GLY A 87 -1.82 7.40 6.77
CA GLY A 87 -2.71 7.61 7.91
C GLY A 87 -2.16 7.05 9.23
N PRO A 88 -2.78 7.42 10.36
CA PRO A 88 -2.26 7.14 11.71
C PRO A 88 -2.40 5.67 12.14
N ASP A 89 -3.23 4.89 11.44
CA ASP A 89 -3.44 3.47 11.74
C ASP A 89 -2.26 2.59 11.33
N VAL A 90 -1.40 3.06 10.42
CA VAL A 90 -0.25 2.33 9.90
C VAL A 90 0.98 2.69 10.76
N PRO A 91 1.51 1.76 11.57
CA PRO A 91 2.69 2.01 12.38
C PRO A 91 3.91 2.22 11.47
N TYR A 92 4.75 3.19 11.82
CA TYR A 92 5.98 3.49 11.08
C TYR A 92 6.95 2.30 11.09
N GLU A 93 6.86 1.45 12.12
CA GLU A 93 7.68 0.26 12.31
C GLU A 93 7.42 -0.81 11.24
N CYS A 94 6.28 -0.77 10.56
CA CYS A 94 5.98 -1.64 9.41
C CYS A 94 6.57 -1.10 8.09
N ILE A 95 7.17 0.09 8.09
CA ILE A 95 7.66 0.76 6.90
C ILE A 95 9.15 0.51 6.73
N ILE A 96 9.51 -0.07 5.59
CA ILE A 96 10.88 -0.39 5.21
C ILE A 96 11.30 0.60 4.11
N PRO A 97 12.35 1.42 4.32
CA PRO A 97 12.81 2.33 3.28
C PRO A 97 13.45 1.54 2.12
N HIS A 98 13.11 1.90 0.88
CA HIS A 98 13.73 1.32 -0.31
C HIS A 98 15.18 1.83 -0.47
N LYS A 99 16.16 1.01 -0.09
CA LYS A 99 17.60 1.34 -0.13
C LYS A 99 18.25 0.97 -1.45
N TRP A 100 17.84 1.66 -2.52
CA TRP A 100 18.24 1.33 -3.90
C TRP A 100 19.75 1.28 -4.18
N ARG A 101 20.59 1.89 -3.34
CA ARG A 101 22.06 1.85 -3.48
C ARG A 101 22.71 0.64 -2.81
N THR A 102 22.12 0.12 -1.73
CA THR A 102 22.81 -0.79 -0.81
C THR A 102 22.08 -2.10 -0.57
N ASP A 103 20.80 -2.22 -0.95
CA ASP A 103 19.95 -3.39 -0.70
C ASP A 103 19.44 -4.03 -2.00
N ILE A 104 20.29 -3.99 -3.04
CA ILE A 104 19.97 -4.53 -4.36
C ILE A 104 20.60 -5.91 -4.57
N VAL A 105 19.87 -6.76 -5.28
CA VAL A 105 20.31 -8.09 -5.69
C VAL A 105 20.18 -8.19 -7.21
N LYS A 106 21.21 -8.73 -7.88
CA LYS A 106 21.13 -9.00 -9.32
C LYS A 106 20.17 -10.17 -9.58
N ILE A 107 19.13 -9.92 -10.38
CA ILE A 107 18.10 -10.92 -10.75
C ILE A 107 18.11 -11.29 -12.25
N GLY A 108 19.00 -10.68 -13.05
CA GLY A 108 19.19 -10.87 -14.49
C GLY A 108 20.40 -10.09 -14.98
#